data_AF-A0A2G9TXM9-F1
#
_entry.id   AF-A0A2G9TXM9-F1
#
_cell.length_a   1.000
_cell.length_b   1.000
_cell.length_c   1.000
_cell.angle_alpha   90.00
_cell.angle_beta   90.00
_cell.angle_gamma   90.00
#
_symmetry.space_group_name_H-M   'P 1'
#
loop_
_entity.id
_entity.type
_entity.pdbx_description
1 polymer ?
#
loop_
_entity_poly.entity_id
_entity_poly.type
_entity_poly.pdbx_seq_one_letter_code
_entity_poly.pdbx_strand_id
1 'polypeptide(L)'
;MTKDRLSALKAAQSEDEQDDDMQVETGNAQYMEEFFEQVEEIRGSVDLIANNVEEVKKKHSAILSNPVNDPKTKEELDELMASIKRTANKVRGKLKLIENAIEHDEQSAGAGNADLRIRKTQHSTLSRRFVEVMTDYNKTQTDYRERCKGRIQRQLDIGLFISLESPLYVYFIELP
;
A
#
# COMPACT_ATOMS: atom_id res chain seq x y z
N MET A 1 -38.63 3.17 -9.45
CA MET A 1 -38.73 1.72 -9.24
C MET A 1 -38.64 1.04 -10.60
N THR A 2 -37.50 0.43 -10.91
CA THR A 2 -37.31 -0.42 -12.09
C THR A 2 -38.18 -1.67 -11.90
N LYS A 3 -39.16 -1.89 -12.79
CA LYS A 3 -40.01 -3.09 -12.79
C LYS A 3 -39.12 -4.31 -13.08
N ASP A 4 -39.17 -5.32 -12.22
CA ASP A 4 -38.54 -6.61 -12.43
C ASP A 4 -39.18 -7.29 -13.66
N ARG A 5 -38.34 -7.62 -14.66
CA ARG A 5 -38.74 -8.25 -15.93
C ARG A 5 -38.21 -9.68 -16.07
N LEU A 6 -37.60 -10.23 -15.02
CA LEU A 6 -36.98 -11.55 -15.04
C LEU A 6 -37.99 -12.66 -15.39
N SER A 7 -39.21 -12.56 -14.87
CA SER A 7 -40.31 -13.48 -15.15
C SER A 7 -40.81 -13.41 -16.59
N ALA A 8 -40.81 -12.23 -17.21
CA ALA A 8 -41.17 -12.07 -18.63
C ALA A 8 -40.10 -12.63 -19.57
N LEU A 9 -38.83 -12.56 -19.18
CA LEU A 9 -37.71 -13.15 -19.95
C LEU A 9 -37.73 -14.69 -19.89
N LYS A 10 -37.99 -15.28 -18.71
CA LYS A 10 -38.11 -16.74 -18.57
C LYS A 10 -39.24 -17.33 -19.40
N ALA A 11 -40.37 -16.62 -19.50
CA ALA A 11 -41.50 -17.07 -20.31
C ALA A 11 -41.24 -16.99 -21.82
N ALA A 12 -40.32 -16.13 -22.26
CA ALA A 12 -39.92 -16.00 -23.66
C ALA A 12 -38.76 -16.93 -24.06
N GLN A 13 -37.96 -17.41 -23.10
CA GLN A 13 -36.83 -18.31 -23.37
C GLN A 13 -37.21 -19.76 -23.64
N SER A 14 -38.41 -20.21 -23.24
CA SER A 14 -38.83 -21.61 -23.42
C SER A 14 -39.19 -21.98 -24.87
N GLU A 15 -39.12 -21.05 -25.83
CA GLU A 15 -39.51 -21.29 -27.23
C GLU A 15 -38.34 -21.44 -28.21
N ASP A 16 -37.10 -21.10 -27.84
CA ASP A 16 -35.91 -21.14 -28.73
C ASP A 16 -34.66 -21.71 -28.02
N GLU A 17 -34.74 -22.94 -27.50
CA GLU A 17 -33.54 -23.68 -27.04
C GLU A 17 -32.74 -24.20 -28.25
N GLN A 18 -31.98 -23.31 -28.88
CA GLN A 18 -30.73 -23.72 -29.53
C GLN A 18 -29.66 -23.74 -28.45
N ASP A 19 -29.33 -24.97 -28.04
CA ASP A 19 -28.23 -25.33 -27.16
C ASP A 19 -26.91 -24.98 -27.87
N ASP A 20 -26.56 -23.70 -27.87
CA ASP A 20 -25.24 -23.23 -28.27
C ASP A 20 -24.30 -23.55 -27.10
N ASP A 21 -23.86 -24.80 -27.09
CA ASP A 21 -22.90 -25.36 -26.14
C ASP A 21 -21.61 -24.53 -26.24
N MET A 22 -21.53 -23.46 -25.44
CA MET A 22 -20.34 -22.65 -25.26
C MET A 22 -19.27 -23.54 -24.62
N GLN A 23 -18.53 -24.22 -25.47
CA GLN A 23 -17.41 -25.07 -25.11
C GLN A 23 -16.36 -24.21 -24.37
N VAL A 24 -16.39 -24.24 -23.04
CA VAL A 24 -15.39 -23.58 -22.19
C VAL A 24 -14.10 -24.37 -22.33
N GLU A 25 -13.19 -23.81 -23.13
CA GLU A 25 -11.87 -24.36 -23.42
C GLU A 25 -11.09 -24.58 -22.10
N THR A 26 -11.04 -25.82 -21.64
CA THR A 26 -10.69 -26.19 -20.26
C THR A 26 -9.20 -25.98 -19.95
N GLY A 27 -8.36 -25.79 -20.98
CA GLY A 27 -6.94 -25.48 -20.85
C GLY A 27 -6.63 -24.05 -20.35
N ASN A 28 -7.53 -23.08 -20.61
CA ASN A 28 -7.36 -21.70 -20.15
C ASN A 28 -7.74 -21.52 -18.67
N ALA A 29 -8.50 -22.46 -18.10
CA ALA A 29 -8.97 -22.40 -16.72
C ALA A 29 -7.83 -22.52 -15.69
N GLN A 30 -6.87 -23.43 -15.91
CA GLN A 30 -5.73 -23.62 -14.98
C GLN A 30 -4.77 -22.42 -14.98
N TYR A 31 -4.54 -21.82 -16.15
CA TYR A 31 -3.70 -20.62 -16.25
C TYR A 31 -4.32 -19.42 -15.53
N MET A 32 -5.63 -19.24 -15.67
CA MET A 32 -6.35 -18.18 -14.98
C MET A 32 -6.45 -18.41 -13.47
N GLU A 33 -6.53 -19.68 -13.02
CA GLU A 33 -6.48 -20.03 -11.60
C GLU A 33 -5.14 -19.61 -10.96
N GLU A 34 -4.01 -19.94 -11.59
CA GLU A 34 -2.70 -19.49 -11.13
C GLU A 34 -2.59 -17.95 -11.11
N PHE A 35 -3.14 -17.28 -12.13
CA PHE A 35 -3.19 -15.82 -12.16
C PHE A 35 -3.98 -15.23 -10.98
N PHE A 36 -5.15 -15.79 -10.66
CA PHE A 36 -5.95 -15.33 -9.52
C PHE A 36 -5.26 -15.58 -8.18
N GLU A 37 -4.54 -16.70 -8.03
CA GLU A 37 -3.72 -16.96 -6.84
C GLU A 37 -2.60 -15.90 -6.69
N GLN A 38 -1.92 -15.56 -7.79
CA GLN A 38 -0.92 -14.49 -7.79
C GLN A 38 -1.51 -13.12 -7.41
N VAL A 39 -2.70 -12.81 -7.93
CA VAL A 39 -3.44 -11.57 -7.63
C VAL A 39 -3.78 -11.48 -6.14
N GLU A 40 -4.31 -12.56 -5.55
CA GLU A 40 -4.64 -12.58 -4.13
C GLU A 40 -3.40 -12.50 -3.24
N GLU A 41 -2.28 -13.12 -3.63
CA GLU A 41 -1.04 -12.99 -2.88
C GLU A 41 -0.48 -11.55 -2.94
N ILE A 42 -0.59 -10.87 -4.08
CA ILE A 42 -0.22 -9.46 -4.20
C ILE A 42 -1.13 -8.61 -3.32
N ARG A 43 -2.44 -8.83 -3.38
CA ARG A 43 -3.43 -8.10 -2.57
C ARG A 43 -3.14 -8.24 -1.08
N GLY A 44 -2.95 -9.47 -0.59
CA GLY A 44 -2.58 -9.73 0.80
C GLY A 44 -1.25 -9.09 1.19
N SER A 45 -0.27 -9.07 0.29
CA SER A 45 1.00 -8.37 0.52
C SER A 45 0.84 -6.85 0.63
N VAL A 46 -0.04 -6.25 -0.18
CA VAL A 46 -0.35 -4.81 -0.12
C VAL A 46 -1.09 -4.45 1.17
N ASP A 47 -2.05 -5.28 1.59
CA ASP A 47 -2.76 -5.09 2.86
C ASP A 47 -1.81 -5.26 4.06
N LEU A 48 -0.87 -6.21 4.00
CA LEU A 48 0.18 -6.34 5.00
C LEU A 48 1.05 -5.07 5.09
N ILE A 49 1.43 -4.48 3.96
CA ILE A 49 2.17 -3.20 3.96
C ILE A 49 1.32 -2.12 4.62
N ALA A 50 0.05 -1.98 4.24
CA ALA A 50 -0.84 -0.97 4.81
C ALA A 50 -0.97 -1.10 6.34
N ASN A 51 -1.11 -2.33 6.85
CA ASN A 51 -1.14 -2.59 8.29
C ASN A 51 0.17 -2.19 8.97
N ASN A 52 1.33 -2.56 8.39
CA ASN A 52 2.62 -2.18 8.93
C ASN A 52 2.84 -0.66 8.92
N VAL A 53 2.35 0.05 7.90
CA VAL A 53 2.40 1.53 7.85
C VAL A 53 1.63 2.15 9.02
N GLU A 54 0.48 1.59 9.37
CA GLU A 54 -0.31 2.06 10.51
C GLU A 54 0.39 1.80 11.85
N GLU A 55 1.04 0.64 12.00
CA GLU A 55 1.87 0.36 13.18
C GLU A 55 3.08 1.31 13.26
N VAL A 56 3.72 1.63 12.14
CA VAL A 56 4.78 2.65 12.07
C VAL A 56 4.28 4.01 12.57
N LYS A 57 3.06 4.45 12.17
CA LYS A 57 2.46 5.70 12.70
C LYS A 57 2.31 5.67 14.21
N LYS A 58 1.83 4.57 14.78
CA LYS A 58 1.66 4.41 16.24
C LYS A 58 3.00 4.47 16.96
N LYS A 59 4.02 3.76 16.46
CA LYS A 59 5.38 3.77 17.05
C LYS A 59 6.02 5.15 16.95
N HIS A 60 5.93 5.81 15.80
CA HIS A 60 6.37 7.19 15.62
C HIS A 60 5.69 8.15 16.60
N SER A 61 4.37 8.01 16.81
CA SER A 61 3.64 8.80 17.80
C SER A 61 4.11 8.54 19.23
N ALA A 62 4.31 7.27 19.60
CA ALA A 62 4.79 6.88 20.92
C ALA A 62 6.16 7.50 21.23
N ILE A 63 7.11 7.42 20.28
CA ILE A 63 8.44 8.02 20.38
C ILE A 63 8.36 9.55 20.50
N LEU A 64 7.44 10.20 19.78
CA LEU A 64 7.25 11.65 19.87
C LEU A 64 6.64 12.09 21.21
N SER A 65 5.78 11.24 21.80
CA SER A 65 5.07 11.54 23.05
C SER A 65 5.90 11.28 24.32
N ASN A 66 6.89 10.38 24.26
CA ASN A 66 7.70 10.02 25.41
C ASN A 66 9.02 10.82 25.40
N PRO A 67 9.39 11.51 26.51
CA PRO A 67 10.67 12.22 26.60
C PRO A 67 11.88 11.27 26.70
N VAL A 68 11.68 10.03 27.16
CA VAL A 68 12.70 8.99 27.18
C VAL A 68 12.37 7.98 26.09
N ASN A 69 13.19 7.94 25.03
CA ASN A 69 13.00 7.01 23.93
C ASN A 69 13.34 5.59 24.40
N ASP A 70 12.38 4.67 24.38
CA ASP A 70 12.60 3.27 24.71
C ASP A 70 13.34 2.58 23.55
N PRO A 71 14.56 2.04 23.76
CA PRO A 71 15.33 1.36 22.72
C PRO A 71 14.56 0.21 22.07
N LYS A 72 13.67 -0.47 22.81
CA LYS A 72 12.84 -1.56 22.28
C LYS A 72 11.86 -1.06 21.22
N THR A 73 11.20 0.07 21.47
CA THR A 73 10.26 0.66 20.47
C THR A 73 10.96 1.13 19.20
N LYS A 74 12.25 1.48 19.28
CA LYS A 74 13.05 1.84 18.12
C LYS A 74 13.43 0.62 17.28
N GLU A 75 13.82 -0.47 17.93
CA GLU A 75 14.12 -1.74 17.25
C GLU A 75 12.90 -2.29 16.52
N GLU A 76 11.74 -2.34 17.19
CA GLU A 76 10.47 -2.76 16.58
C GLU A 76 10.07 -1.88 15.37
N LEU A 77 10.36 -0.57 15.43
CA LEU A 77 10.13 0.35 14.32
C LEU A 77 11.05 0.05 13.12
N ASP A 78 12.34 -0.19 13.37
CA ASP A 78 13.31 -0.53 12.33
C ASP A 78 12.95 -1.86 11.66
N GLU A 79 12.48 -2.85 12.42
CA GLU A 79 11.95 -4.12 11.91
C GLU A 79 10.72 -3.93 11.02
N LEU A 80 9.75 -3.11 11.45
CA LEU A 80 8.55 -2.79 10.65
C LEU A 80 8.94 -2.12 9.33
N MET A 81 9.89 -1.17 9.36
CA MET A 81 10.41 -0.51 8.15
C MET A 81 11.10 -1.49 7.20
N ALA A 82 11.91 -2.41 7.74
CA ALA A 82 12.57 -3.45 6.95
C ALA A 82 11.54 -4.42 6.32
N SER A 83 10.51 -4.79 7.08
CA SER A 83 9.39 -5.62 6.61
C SER A 83 8.62 -4.96 5.47
N ILE A 84 8.24 -3.69 5.63
CA ILE A 84 7.59 -2.89 4.58
C ILE A 84 8.44 -2.88 3.31
N LYS A 85 9.73 -2.59 3.41
CA LYS A 85 10.64 -2.54 2.26
C LYS A 85 10.74 -3.89 1.54
N ARG A 86 10.83 -4.99 2.30
CA ARG A 86 10.93 -6.35 1.75
C ARG A 86 9.64 -6.72 1.00
N THR A 87 8.49 -6.53 1.64
CA THR A 87 7.18 -6.84 1.05
C THR A 87 6.88 -5.97 -0.17
N ALA A 88 7.23 -4.67 -0.12
CA ALA A 88 7.05 -3.76 -1.26
C ALA A 88 7.88 -4.19 -2.49
N ASN A 89 9.12 -4.63 -2.29
CA ASN A 89 9.94 -5.16 -3.38
C ASN A 89 9.36 -6.44 -3.98
N LYS A 90 8.79 -7.32 -3.14
CA LYS A 90 8.10 -8.53 -3.60
C LYS A 90 6.88 -8.18 -4.44
N VAL A 91 6.03 -7.25 -3.97
CA VAL A 91 4.86 -6.76 -4.72
C VAL A 91 5.27 -6.15 -6.06
N ARG A 92 6.27 -5.26 -6.06
CA ARG A 92 6.80 -4.63 -7.27
C ARG A 92 7.31 -5.66 -8.28
N GLY A 93 8.03 -6.68 -7.82
CA GLY A 93 8.53 -7.75 -8.67
C GLY A 93 7.40 -8.53 -9.35
N LYS A 94 6.36 -8.88 -8.60
CA LYS A 94 5.21 -9.61 -9.14
C LYS A 94 4.35 -8.80 -10.10
N LEU A 95 4.08 -7.52 -9.78
CA LEU A 95 3.38 -6.63 -10.70
C LEU A 95 4.11 -6.53 -12.04
N LYS A 96 5.45 -6.44 -12.01
CA LYS A 96 6.27 -6.42 -13.23
C LYS A 96 6.21 -7.73 -14.02
N LEU A 97 6.15 -8.88 -13.34
CA LEU A 97 5.98 -10.17 -14.03
C LEU A 97 4.63 -10.25 -14.75
N ILE A 98 3.56 -9.80 -14.09
CA ILE A 98 2.22 -9.73 -14.69
C ILE A 98 2.19 -8.76 -15.87
N GLU A 99 2.82 -7.59 -15.73
CA GLU A 99 2.96 -6.60 -16.82
C GLU A 99 3.64 -7.20 -18.05
N ASN A 100 4.80 -7.85 -17.87
CA ASN A 100 5.51 -8.50 -18.98
C ASN A 100 4.68 -9.61 -19.65
N ALA A 101 3.93 -10.40 -18.85
CA ALA A 101 3.06 -11.44 -19.38
C ALA A 101 1.90 -10.86 -20.22
N ILE A 102 1.33 -9.73 -19.79
CA ILE A 102 0.30 -9.01 -20.55
C ILE A 102 0.87 -8.50 -21.88
N GLU A 103 2.05 -7.88 -21.87
CA GLU A 103 2.69 -7.34 -23.07
C GLU A 103 3.02 -8.42 -24.10
N HIS A 104 3.54 -9.57 -23.65
CA HIS A 104 3.84 -10.71 -24.51
C HIS A 104 2.59 -11.26 -25.21
N ASP A 105 1.49 -11.37 -24.46
CA ASP A 105 0.24 -11.93 -24.98
C ASP A 105 -0.47 -10.96 -25.93
N GLU A 106 -0.35 -9.64 -25.72
CA GLU A 106 -0.82 -8.63 -26.67
C GLU A 106 -0.14 -8.74 -28.04
N GLN A 107 1.13 -9.12 -28.06
CA GLN A 107 1.94 -9.23 -29.27
C GLN A 107 1.69 -10.55 -30.02
N SER A 108 1.35 -11.61 -29.29
CA SER A 108 1.20 -12.97 -29.83
C SER A 108 -0.25 -13.34 -30.19
N ALA A 109 -1.22 -12.90 -29.39
CA ALA A 109 -2.64 -13.17 -29.58
C ALA A 109 -3.38 -11.83 -29.64
N GLY A 110 -3.85 -11.45 -30.83
CA GLY A 110 -4.53 -10.16 -31.05
C GLY A 110 -5.58 -9.83 -29.98
N ALA A 111 -5.79 -8.53 -29.74
CA ALA A 111 -6.43 -7.90 -28.57
C ALA A 111 -7.89 -8.30 -28.18
N GLY A 112 -8.41 -9.44 -28.66
CA GLY A 112 -9.78 -9.92 -28.45
C GLY A 112 -10.01 -10.90 -27.29
N ASN A 113 -8.98 -11.35 -26.56
CA ASN A 113 -9.17 -12.34 -25.49
C ASN A 113 -9.75 -11.72 -24.19
N ALA A 114 -10.84 -12.29 -23.66
CA ALA A 114 -11.43 -11.91 -22.39
C ALA A 114 -10.43 -11.99 -21.22
N ASP A 115 -9.56 -13.01 -21.23
CA ASP A 115 -8.54 -13.23 -20.20
C ASP A 115 -7.49 -12.11 -20.17
N LEU A 116 -7.12 -11.59 -21.35
CA LEU A 116 -6.21 -10.45 -21.46
C LEU A 116 -6.82 -9.19 -20.83
N ARG A 117 -8.12 -8.96 -21.03
CA ARG A 117 -8.84 -7.83 -20.40
C ARG A 117 -8.88 -7.99 -18.88
N ILE A 118 -9.20 -9.18 -18.37
CA ILE A 118 -9.21 -9.46 -16.94
C ILE A 118 -7.83 -9.17 -16.33
N ARG A 119 -6.76 -9.71 -16.92
CA ARG A 119 -5.39 -9.50 -16.42
C ARG A 119 -4.98 -8.03 -16.41
N LYS A 120 -5.28 -7.28 -17.47
CA LYS A 120 -5.06 -5.82 -17.52
C LYS A 120 -5.78 -5.05 -16.43
N THR A 121 -7.08 -5.33 -16.23
CA THR A 121 -7.88 -4.66 -15.21
C THR A 121 -7.37 -4.95 -13.81
N GLN A 122 -7.01 -6.21 -13.52
CA GLN A 122 -6.46 -6.61 -12.23
C GLN A 122 -5.09 -5.96 -11.98
N HIS A 123 -4.18 -6.01 -12.96
CA HIS A 123 -2.88 -5.35 -12.87
C HIS A 123 -3.02 -3.85 -12.57
N SER A 124 -3.88 -3.15 -13.32
CA SER A 124 -4.12 -1.71 -13.12
C SER A 124 -4.65 -1.40 -11.71
N THR A 125 -5.59 -2.22 -11.22
CA THR A 125 -6.20 -2.05 -9.90
C THR A 125 -5.18 -2.27 -8.78
N LEU A 126 -4.42 -3.37 -8.84
CA LEU A 126 -3.38 -3.68 -7.85
C LEU A 126 -2.25 -2.64 -7.86
N SER A 127 -1.81 -2.22 -9.05
CA SER A 127 -0.77 -1.21 -9.20
C SER A 127 -1.18 0.14 -8.61
N ARG A 128 -2.43 0.58 -8.86
CA ARG A 128 -2.97 1.79 -8.24
C ARG A 128 -2.99 1.66 -6.71
N ARG A 129 -3.53 0.56 -6.18
CA ARG A 129 -3.62 0.32 -4.74
C ARG A 129 -2.25 0.29 -4.07
N PHE A 130 -1.27 -0.34 -4.70
CA PHE A 130 0.11 -0.38 -4.22
C PHE A 130 0.73 1.03 -4.14
N VAL A 131 0.55 1.84 -5.18
CA VAL A 131 1.06 3.22 -5.21
C VAL A 131 0.41 4.08 -4.12
N GLU A 132 -0.90 3.93 -3.88
CA GLU A 132 -1.61 4.63 -2.80
C GLU A 132 -1.00 4.31 -1.43
N VAL A 133 -0.82 3.03 -1.11
CA VAL A 133 -0.24 2.58 0.17
C VAL A 133 1.21 3.06 0.32
N MET A 134 2.02 2.97 -0.74
CA MET A 134 3.40 3.46 -0.70
C MET A 134 3.49 4.98 -0.58
N THR A 135 2.52 5.71 -1.12
CA THR A 135 2.42 7.17 -0.94
C THR A 135 2.11 7.52 0.50
N ASP A 136 1.16 6.81 1.14
CA ASP A 136 0.84 7.02 2.56
C ASP A 136 2.03 6.69 3.47
N TYR A 137 2.79 5.65 3.15
CA TYR A 137 4.04 5.33 3.85
C TYR A 137 5.07 6.47 3.74
N ASN A 138 5.32 6.97 2.52
CA ASN A 138 6.28 8.08 2.31
C ASN A 138 5.84 9.37 3.03
N LYS A 139 4.54 9.65 3.03
CA LYS A 139 3.96 10.78 3.78
C LYS A 139 4.20 10.61 5.28
N THR A 140 3.88 9.43 5.83
CA THR A 140 4.11 9.10 7.24
C THR A 140 5.56 9.33 7.67
N GLN A 141 6.53 8.88 6.85
CA GLN A 141 7.94 9.12 7.13
C GLN A 141 8.31 10.61 7.10
N THR A 142 7.79 11.35 6.12
CA THR A 142 8.08 12.78 5.96
C THR A 142 7.54 13.56 7.16
N ASP A 143 6.28 13.30 7.53
CA ASP A 143 5.61 13.92 8.68
C ASP A 143 6.36 13.64 9.99
N TYR A 144 6.83 12.40 10.19
CA TYR A 144 7.65 12.05 11.36
C TYR A 144 8.96 12.84 11.40
N ARG A 145 9.64 12.95 10.26
CA ARG A 145 10.92 13.67 10.15
C ARG A 145 10.75 15.15 10.44
N GLU A 146 9.67 15.76 9.95
CA GLU A 146 9.33 17.15 10.22
C GLU A 146 9.00 17.38 11.70
N ARG A 147 8.19 16.51 12.31
CA ARG A 147 7.88 16.58 13.76
C ARG A 147 9.11 16.42 14.63
N CYS A 148 10.02 15.51 14.26
CA CYS A 148 11.29 15.33 14.95
C CYS A 148 12.16 16.60 14.87
N LYS A 149 12.27 17.22 13.69
CA LYS A 149 12.96 18.51 13.50
C LYS A 149 12.36 19.62 14.38
N GLY A 150 11.02 19.71 14.45
CA GLY A 150 10.33 20.67 15.30
C GLY A 150 10.58 20.46 16.80
N ARG A 151 10.69 19.22 17.27
CA ARG A 151 11.09 18.92 18.67
C ARG A 151 12.51 19.39 18.96
N ILE A 152 13.46 19.10 18.07
CA ILE A 152 14.87 19.51 18.23
C ILE A 152 14.98 21.03 18.26
N GLN A 153 14.31 21.73 17.33
CA GLN A 153 14.29 23.20 17.30
C GLN A 153 13.75 23.77 18.61
N ARG A 154 12.62 23.26 19.12
CA ARG A 154 12.08 23.72 20.41
C ARG A 154 12.99 23.39 21.60
N GLN A 155 13.65 22.23 21.61
CA GLN A 155 14.60 21.89 22.66
C GLN A 155 15.81 22.82 22.65
N LEU A 156 16.28 23.23 21.46
CA LEU A 156 17.32 24.24 21.33
C LEU A 156 16.83 25.61 21.79
N ASP A 157 15.63 26.03 21.39
CA ASP A 157 15.06 27.32 21.78
C ASP A 157 14.82 27.39 23.30
N ILE A 158 14.29 26.33 23.92
CA ILE A 158 14.10 26.23 25.38
C ILE A 158 15.44 26.18 26.11
N GLY A 159 16.42 25.42 25.59
CA GLY A 159 17.77 25.37 26.14
C GLY A 159 18.45 26.75 26.10
N LEU A 160 18.29 27.48 24.99
CA LEU A 160 18.79 28.85 24.85
C LEU A 160 18.07 29.82 25.79
N PHE A 161 16.74 29.70 25.92
CA PHE A 161 15.91 30.55 26.77
C PHE A 161 16.25 30.35 28.26
N ILE A 162 16.35 29.10 28.72
CA ILE A 162 16.78 28.78 30.09
C ILE A 162 18.24 29.23 30.33
N SER A 163 19.12 29.11 29.33
CA SER A 163 20.50 29.58 29.45
C SER A 163 20.57 31.12 29.56
N LEU A 164 19.69 31.85 28.86
CA LEU A 164 19.62 33.32 28.89
C LEU A 164 18.91 33.89 30.13
N GLU A 165 17.95 33.17 30.72
CA GLU A 165 17.26 33.55 31.97
C GLU A 165 17.92 32.98 33.23
N SER A 166 18.96 32.16 33.09
CA SER A 166 19.70 31.66 34.25
C SER A 166 20.42 32.82 34.95
N PRO A 167 20.18 33.05 36.27
CA PRO A 167 20.80 34.17 36.99
C PRO A 167 22.34 34.07 37.00
N LEU A 168 22.90 32.89 36.77
CA LEU A 168 24.34 32.67 36.61
C LEU A 168 24.93 33.29 35.33
N TYR A 169 24.15 33.47 34.26
CA TYR A 169 24.62 34.08 33.00
C TYR A 169 24.67 35.60 33.09
N VAL A 170 23.76 36.23 33.85
CA VAL A 170 23.80 37.68 34.16
C VAL A 170 25.05 38.02 34.98
N TYR A 171 25.42 37.19 35.95
CA TYR A 171 26.65 37.37 36.74
C TYR A 171 27.94 37.24 35.91
N PHE A 172 27.94 36.55 34.76
CA PHE A 172 29.14 36.36 33.94
C PHE A 172 29.39 37.50 32.94
N ILE A 173 28.39 38.36 32.69
CA ILE A 173 28.50 39.51 31.77
C ILE A 173 28.81 40.82 32.53
N GLU A 174 28.53 40.90 33.83
CA GLU A 174 28.77 42.09 34.68
C GLU A 174 30.07 42.06 35.51
N LEU A 175 30.95 41.06 35.32
CA LEU A 175 32.29 41.05 35.93
C LEU A 175 33.29 41.82 35.03
N PRO A 176 33.97 42.86 35.54
CA PRO A 176 34.90 43.69 34.75
C PRO A 176 36.17 42.97 34.30
#